data_AF-A0A2D3UPT0-F1
#
_entry.id   AF-A0A2D3UPT0-F1
#
_cell.length_a   1.000
_cell.length_b   1.000
_cell.length_c   1.000
_cell.angle_alpha   90.00
_cell.angle_beta   90.00
_cell.angle_gamma   90.00
#
_symmetry.space_group_name_H-M   'P 1'
#
loop_
_entity.id
_entity.type
_entity.pdbx_description
1 polymer ?
#
loop_
_entity_poly.entity_id
_entity_poly.type
_entity_poly.pdbx_seq_one_letter_code
_entity_poly.pdbx_strand_id
1 'polypeptide(L)'
;MSTSASTSASSALFKRWTDNHDSLGGPTDFHTFQHYLDLYVLAKKSNIEELQNKVMDLIRNYYRAERMTAPAFRLEYIYTATHEPNAMKLFLLQSAAYRILCEQPDDSGHLISDSIRGTLSKNNEMAVDFAEAVIELSRNGLADPRHGSDCV
;
A
#
# COMPACT_ATOMS: atom_id res chain seq x y z
N MET A 1 -3.34 -9.23 -19.52
CA MET A 1 -4.03 -8.24 -20.36
C MET A 1 -4.32 -7.01 -19.52
N SER A 2 -4.08 -5.81 -20.10
CA SER A 2 -4.14 -4.46 -19.50
C SER A 2 -2.96 -4.00 -18.64
N THR A 3 -1.80 -3.83 -19.28
CA THR A 3 -0.62 -3.11 -18.72
C THR A 3 -0.34 -1.76 -19.41
N SER A 4 -1.12 -1.36 -20.43
CA SER A 4 -0.81 -0.15 -21.21
C SER A 4 -1.45 1.14 -20.70
N ALA A 5 -2.57 1.08 -19.96
CA ALA A 5 -3.30 2.27 -19.53
C ALA A 5 -2.75 2.91 -18.24
N SER A 6 -2.23 2.12 -17.30
CA SER A 6 -1.78 2.66 -16.01
C SER A 6 -0.40 3.36 -16.10
N THR A 7 0.40 3.00 -17.11
CA THR A 7 1.68 3.65 -17.43
C THR A 7 1.51 5.10 -17.89
N SER A 8 0.41 5.45 -18.59
CA SER A 8 0.21 6.82 -19.08
C SER A 8 -0.23 7.79 -17.98
N ALA A 9 -1.08 7.33 -17.05
CA ALA A 9 -1.55 8.15 -15.93
C ALA A 9 -0.45 8.41 -14.88
N SER A 10 0.32 7.37 -14.50
CA SER A 10 1.47 7.54 -13.61
C SER A 10 2.56 8.42 -14.21
N SER A 11 2.82 8.31 -15.53
CA SER A 11 3.74 9.21 -16.23
C SER A 11 3.26 10.67 -16.22
N ALA A 12 1.95 10.91 -16.35
CA ALA A 12 1.39 12.25 -16.26
C ALA A 12 1.52 12.84 -14.84
N LEU A 13 1.31 12.02 -13.79
CA LEU A 13 1.56 12.43 -12.42
C LEU A 13 3.05 12.75 -12.17
N PHE A 14 3.95 11.91 -12.69
CA PHE A 14 5.39 12.15 -12.61
C PHE A 14 5.78 13.47 -13.26
N LYS A 15 5.32 13.72 -14.48
CA LYS A 15 5.53 15.00 -15.17
C LYS A 15 4.96 16.18 -14.38
N ARG A 16 3.76 16.04 -13.83
CA ARG A 16 3.15 17.10 -13.00
C ARG A 16 3.99 17.42 -11.77
N TRP A 17 4.55 16.39 -11.12
CA TRP A 17 5.46 16.56 -9.99
C TRP A 17 6.75 17.26 -10.41
N THR A 18 7.38 16.88 -11.52
CA THR A 18 8.61 17.55 -12.00
C THR A 18 8.37 19.00 -12.41
N ASP A 19 7.24 19.29 -13.07
CA ASP A 19 6.97 20.62 -13.62
C ASP A 19 6.59 21.63 -12.54
N ASN A 20 5.97 21.19 -11.43
CA ASN A 20 5.38 22.09 -10.44
C ASN A 20 5.90 21.90 -9.01
N HIS A 21 6.77 20.92 -8.77
CA HIS A 21 7.38 20.55 -7.49
C HIS A 21 6.47 20.46 -6.25
N ASP A 22 5.14 20.64 -6.31
CA ASP A 22 4.35 20.62 -5.07
C ASP A 22 2.81 20.46 -5.14
N SER A 23 2.20 19.92 -6.20
CA SER A 23 0.77 19.56 -6.07
C SER A 23 0.37 18.24 -6.72
N LEU A 24 0.86 17.15 -6.13
CA LEU A 24 0.13 15.90 -6.20
C LEU A 24 -1.05 15.97 -5.21
N GLY A 25 -2.28 15.91 -5.73
CA GLY A 25 -3.50 16.02 -4.92
C GLY A 25 -3.88 14.76 -4.14
N GLY A 26 -3.13 13.67 -4.34
CA GLY A 26 -3.45 12.35 -3.82
C GLY A 26 -4.53 11.61 -4.60
N PRO A 27 -4.77 10.33 -4.24
CA PRO A 27 -5.91 9.57 -4.74
C PRO A 27 -7.23 10.16 -4.27
N THR A 28 -8.27 10.05 -5.10
CA THR A 28 -9.65 10.46 -4.78
C THR A 28 -10.63 9.30 -4.88
N ASP A 29 -10.20 8.17 -5.45
CA ASP A 29 -11.00 6.98 -5.66
C ASP A 29 -10.10 5.75 -5.82
N PHE A 30 -10.73 4.60 -6.02
CA PHE A 30 -10.06 3.32 -6.20
C PHE A 30 -9.11 3.28 -7.43
N HIS A 31 -9.46 3.94 -8.53
CA HIS A 31 -8.68 3.90 -9.77
C HIS A 31 -7.46 4.81 -9.70
N THR A 32 -7.66 6.04 -9.24
CA THR A 32 -6.60 7.02 -8.99
C THR A 32 -5.59 6.48 -7.98
N PHE A 33 -6.04 5.72 -6.97
CA PHE A 33 -5.14 5.02 -6.07
C PHE A 33 -4.11 4.15 -6.80
N GLN A 34 -4.53 3.37 -7.80
CA GLN A 34 -3.61 2.54 -8.57
C GLN A 34 -2.57 3.39 -9.31
N HIS A 35 -2.96 4.54 -9.86
CA HIS A 35 -2.00 5.45 -10.51
C HIS A 35 -0.94 5.99 -9.55
N TYR A 36 -1.31 6.27 -8.30
CA TYR A 36 -0.35 6.66 -7.26
C TYR A 36 0.52 5.48 -6.83
N LEU A 37 -0.02 4.28 -6.73
CA LEU A 37 0.78 3.09 -6.43
C LEU A 37 1.80 2.82 -7.54
N ASP A 38 1.41 2.96 -8.81
CA ASP A 38 2.31 2.89 -9.97
C ASP A 38 3.37 4.00 -9.93
N LEU A 39 3.00 5.21 -9.52
CA LEU A 39 3.94 6.33 -9.34
C LEU A 39 4.97 6.05 -8.24
N TYR A 40 4.56 5.43 -7.13
CA TYR A 40 5.50 4.99 -6.09
C TYR A 40 6.49 3.97 -6.64
N VAL A 41 6.01 2.99 -7.41
CA VAL A 41 6.89 2.00 -8.06
C VAL A 41 7.87 2.67 -9.02
N LEU A 42 7.42 3.63 -9.82
CA LEU A 42 8.27 4.41 -10.71
C LEU A 42 9.33 5.21 -9.93
N ALA A 43 8.92 5.87 -8.85
CA ALA A 43 9.82 6.63 -7.99
C ALA A 43 10.89 5.72 -7.36
N LYS A 44 10.51 4.54 -6.88
CA LYS A 44 11.44 3.54 -6.35
C LYS A 44 12.41 3.02 -7.41
N LYS A 45 11.94 2.70 -8.61
CA LYS A 45 12.80 2.26 -9.72
C LYS A 45 13.81 3.34 -10.15
N SER A 46 13.42 4.61 -10.01
CA SER A 46 14.26 5.77 -10.33
C SER A 46 15.09 6.27 -9.13
N ASN A 47 15.00 5.62 -7.96
CA ASN A 47 15.65 6.03 -6.72
C ASN A 47 15.36 7.49 -6.30
N ILE A 48 14.11 7.94 -6.48
CA ILE A 48 13.67 9.29 -6.10
C ILE A 48 12.95 9.19 -4.75
N GLU A 49 13.69 9.31 -3.66
CA GLU A 49 13.19 9.14 -2.28
C GLU A 49 12.12 10.16 -1.91
N GLU A 50 12.33 11.43 -2.24
CA GLU A 50 11.35 12.51 -1.98
C GLU A 50 9.95 12.17 -2.56
N LEU A 51 9.92 11.64 -3.78
CA LEU A 51 8.66 11.26 -4.42
C LEU A 51 8.07 9.98 -3.82
N GLN A 52 8.90 9.02 -3.39
CA GLN A 52 8.43 7.85 -2.65
C GLN A 52 7.72 8.27 -1.36
N ASN A 53 8.35 9.16 -0.58
CA ASN A 53 7.81 9.69 0.68
C ASN A 53 6.50 10.45 0.45
N LYS A 54 6.48 11.38 -0.52
CA LYS A 54 5.27 12.15 -0.86
C LYS A 54 4.11 11.24 -1.25
N VAL A 55 4.34 10.24 -2.10
CA VAL A 55 3.29 9.32 -2.54
C VAL A 55 2.83 8.42 -1.41
N MET A 56 3.74 7.98 -0.54
CA MET A 56 3.43 7.20 0.65
C MET A 56 2.46 7.95 1.57
N ASP A 57 2.72 9.22 1.84
CA ASP A 57 1.85 10.06 2.67
C ASP A 57 0.49 10.31 2.04
N LEU A 58 0.43 10.56 0.73
CA LEU A 58 -0.84 10.72 0.00
C LEU A 58 -1.69 9.45 0.03
N ILE A 59 -1.06 8.27 -0.15
CA ILE A 59 -1.73 6.97 -0.06
C ILE A 59 -2.21 6.70 1.37
N ARG A 60 -1.38 6.98 2.38
CA ARG A 60 -1.75 6.81 3.80
C ARG A 60 -2.92 7.72 4.17
N ASN A 61 -2.91 8.97 3.72
CA ASN A 61 -3.99 9.92 3.95
C ASN A 61 -5.30 9.45 3.29
N TYR A 62 -5.24 8.95 2.06
CA TYR A 62 -6.42 8.37 1.40
C TYR A 62 -6.98 7.16 2.17
N TYR A 63 -6.13 6.24 2.62
CA TYR A 63 -6.54 5.10 3.45
C TYR A 63 -7.18 5.52 4.77
N ARG A 64 -6.64 6.57 5.41
CA ARG A 64 -7.18 7.16 6.63
C ARG A 64 -8.56 7.77 6.39
N ALA A 65 -8.70 8.60 5.37
CA ALA A 65 -9.94 9.31 5.05
C ALA A 65 -11.08 8.34 4.71
N GLU A 66 -10.78 7.31 3.91
CA GLU A 66 -11.75 6.32 3.44
C GLU A 66 -11.91 5.12 4.39
N ARG A 67 -11.21 5.11 5.54
CA ARG A 67 -11.18 3.99 6.52
C ARG A 67 -10.89 2.65 5.85
N MET A 68 -9.95 2.63 4.91
CA MET A 68 -9.59 1.45 4.14
C MET A 68 -8.49 0.63 4.80
N THR A 69 -8.43 -0.65 4.46
CA THR A 69 -7.31 -1.55 4.74
C THR A 69 -6.90 -2.25 3.44
N ALA A 70 -5.65 -2.70 3.31
CA ALA A 70 -5.19 -3.24 2.04
C ALA A 70 -5.90 -4.56 1.66
N PRO A 71 -6.56 -4.61 0.49
CA PRO A 71 -7.04 -5.85 -0.09
C PRO A 71 -5.89 -6.66 -0.71
N ALA A 72 -6.12 -7.96 -0.88
CA ALA A 72 -5.15 -8.93 -1.37
C ALA A 72 -4.45 -8.52 -2.68
N PHE A 73 -5.21 -8.01 -3.66
CA PHE A 73 -4.64 -7.64 -4.96
C PHE A 73 -3.61 -6.48 -4.88
N ARG A 74 -3.71 -5.59 -3.88
CA ARG A 74 -2.72 -4.52 -3.67
C ARG A 74 -1.41 -5.06 -3.10
N LEU A 75 -1.52 -6.07 -2.23
CA LEU A 75 -0.36 -6.81 -1.73
C LEU A 75 0.33 -7.57 -2.87
N GLU A 76 -0.43 -8.31 -3.68
CA GLU A 76 0.11 -9.00 -4.86
C GLU A 76 0.83 -8.03 -5.81
N TYR A 77 0.20 -6.88 -6.09
CA TYR A 77 0.79 -5.87 -6.96
C TYR A 77 2.14 -5.37 -6.42
N ILE A 78 2.19 -4.87 -5.18
CA ILE A 78 3.41 -4.21 -4.68
C ILE A 78 4.58 -5.21 -4.53
N TYR A 79 4.29 -6.46 -4.17
CA TYR A 79 5.28 -7.53 -4.10
C TYR A 79 5.77 -7.98 -5.47
N THR A 80 4.91 -7.91 -6.49
CA THR A 80 5.31 -8.20 -7.88
C THR A 80 6.13 -7.05 -8.47
N ALA A 81 5.74 -5.81 -8.17
CA ALA A 81 6.28 -4.61 -8.81
C ALA A 81 7.57 -4.08 -8.18
N THR A 82 7.86 -4.45 -6.92
CA THR A 82 9.03 -3.99 -6.18
C THR A 82 9.77 -5.13 -5.49
N HIS A 83 11.09 -5.06 -5.55
CA HIS A 83 11.97 -5.94 -4.79
C HIS A 83 12.44 -5.21 -3.52
N GLU A 84 12.91 -5.98 -2.54
CA GLU A 84 13.39 -5.49 -1.23
C GLU A 84 12.29 -4.91 -0.31
N PRO A 85 12.57 -4.80 1.00
CA PRO A 85 11.71 -4.09 1.93
C PRO A 85 11.52 -2.63 1.53
N ASN A 86 10.31 -2.10 1.69
CA ASN A 86 10.01 -0.68 1.48
C ASN A 86 8.77 -0.23 2.24
N ALA A 87 8.65 1.08 2.47
CA ALA A 87 7.60 1.68 3.29
C ALA A 87 6.18 1.33 2.79
N MET A 88 5.95 1.34 1.48
CA MET A 88 4.65 0.98 0.90
C MET A 88 4.28 -0.50 1.14
N LYS A 89 5.21 -1.44 0.96
CA LYS A 89 4.99 -2.86 1.29
C LYS A 89 4.59 -3.03 2.76
N LEU A 90 5.37 -2.42 3.66
CA LEU A 90 5.14 -2.50 5.10
C LEU A 90 3.78 -1.89 5.48
N PHE A 91 3.48 -0.70 4.99
CA PHE A 91 2.19 -0.04 5.24
C PHE A 91 1.00 -0.87 4.77
N LEU A 92 1.05 -1.41 3.54
CA LEU A 92 -0.04 -2.21 3.00
C LEU A 92 -0.23 -3.48 3.85
N LEU A 93 0.85 -4.17 4.21
CA LEU A 93 0.79 -5.34 5.09
C LEU A 93 0.23 -5.02 6.46
N GLN A 94 0.76 -3.99 7.13
CA GLN A 94 0.28 -3.56 8.44
C GLN A 94 -1.20 -3.19 8.37
N SER A 95 -1.66 -2.51 7.31
CA SER A 95 -3.09 -2.20 7.16
C SER A 95 -3.95 -3.45 6.98
N ALA A 96 -3.47 -4.47 6.27
CA ALA A 96 -4.17 -5.74 6.11
C ALA A 96 -4.20 -6.55 7.43
N ALA A 97 -3.09 -6.55 8.17
CA ALA A 97 -2.99 -7.18 9.49
C ALA A 97 -3.88 -6.47 10.52
N TYR A 98 -3.92 -5.13 10.49
CA TYR A 98 -4.78 -4.33 11.34
C TYR A 98 -6.26 -4.67 11.16
N ARG A 99 -6.72 -4.88 9.92
CA ARG A 99 -8.09 -5.34 9.65
C ARG A 99 -8.44 -6.60 10.44
N ILE A 100 -7.53 -7.58 10.43
CA ILE A 100 -7.75 -8.90 11.06
C ILE A 100 -7.76 -8.81 12.58
N LEU A 101 -6.95 -7.89 13.15
CA LEU A 101 -6.83 -7.73 14.60
C LEU A 101 -7.90 -6.82 15.21
N CYS A 102 -8.36 -5.81 14.45
CA CYS A 102 -9.12 -4.69 15.00
C CYS A 102 -10.46 -4.43 14.33
N GLU A 103 -10.66 -4.87 13.09
CA GLU A 103 -11.90 -4.69 12.36
C GLU A 103 -12.71 -6.00 12.39
N GLN A 104 -14.03 -5.91 12.23
CA GLN A 104 -14.91 -7.06 12.43
C GLN A 104 -14.58 -8.18 11.43
N PRO A 105 -14.48 -9.45 11.89
CA PRO A 105 -14.43 -10.59 10.99
C PRO A 105 -15.62 -10.56 10.04
N ASP A 106 -15.44 -11.02 8.81
CA ASP A 106 -16.60 -11.37 8.00
C ASP A 106 -17.29 -12.61 8.60
N ASP A 107 -18.54 -12.84 8.21
CA ASP A 107 -19.34 -13.98 8.70
C ASP A 107 -18.76 -15.36 8.28
N SER A 108 -17.57 -15.41 7.66
CA SER A 108 -16.93 -16.64 7.17
C SER A 108 -16.37 -17.53 8.28
N GLY A 109 -16.20 -17.00 9.50
CA GLY A 109 -15.57 -17.72 10.61
C GLY A 109 -14.07 -17.91 10.45
N HIS A 110 -13.45 -17.34 9.40
CA HIS A 110 -12.01 -17.33 9.21
C HIS A 110 -11.40 -16.02 9.67
N LEU A 111 -10.32 -16.09 10.46
CA LEU A 111 -9.58 -14.90 10.88
C LEU A 111 -8.94 -14.17 9.68
N ILE A 112 -8.58 -14.91 8.63
CA ILE A 112 -7.96 -14.36 7.41
C ILE A 112 -8.88 -14.67 6.24
N SER A 113 -9.29 -13.64 5.50
CA SER A 113 -10.12 -13.79 4.31
C SER A 113 -9.46 -14.67 3.24
N ASP A 114 -10.25 -15.43 2.48
CA ASP A 114 -9.75 -16.36 1.47
C ASP A 114 -8.83 -15.71 0.43
N SER A 115 -9.12 -14.45 0.06
CA SER A 115 -8.29 -13.68 -0.85
C SER A 115 -6.89 -13.41 -0.29
N ILE A 116 -6.77 -13.01 0.98
CA ILE A 116 -5.47 -12.79 1.63
C ILE A 116 -4.76 -14.13 1.79
N ARG A 117 -5.47 -15.17 2.25
CA ARG A 117 -4.92 -16.53 2.38
C ARG A 117 -4.33 -17.02 1.05
N GLY A 118 -5.06 -16.84 -0.03
CA GLY A 118 -4.63 -17.25 -1.38
C GLY A 118 -3.44 -16.46 -1.92
N THR A 119 -3.26 -15.22 -1.50
CA THR A 119 -2.09 -14.42 -1.84
C THR A 119 -0.87 -14.83 -1.01
N LEU A 120 -1.02 -14.98 0.31
CA LEU A 120 0.07 -15.40 1.22
C LEU A 120 0.60 -16.79 0.87
N SER A 121 -0.26 -17.72 0.46
CA SER A 121 0.15 -19.08 0.08
C SER A 121 1.01 -19.14 -1.20
N LYS A 122 1.00 -18.10 -2.03
CA LYS A 122 1.78 -18.01 -3.27
C LYS A 122 3.14 -17.32 -3.07
N ASN A 123 3.32 -16.61 -1.97
CA ASN A 123 4.51 -15.80 -1.73
C ASN A 123 5.00 -15.94 -0.28
N ASN A 124 6.04 -16.76 -0.09
CA ASN A 124 6.61 -17.06 1.23
C ASN A 124 7.17 -15.82 1.92
N GLU A 125 7.80 -14.90 1.19
CA GLU A 125 8.31 -13.63 1.74
C GLU A 125 7.14 -12.80 2.29
N MET A 126 6.06 -12.65 1.51
CA MET A 126 4.87 -11.95 1.97
C MET A 126 4.22 -12.62 3.18
N ALA A 127 4.20 -13.95 3.25
CA ALA A 127 3.68 -14.69 4.40
C ALA A 127 4.50 -14.41 5.69
N VAL A 128 5.83 -14.37 5.59
CA VAL A 128 6.71 -14.02 6.71
C VAL A 128 6.47 -12.57 7.13
N ASP A 129 6.53 -11.63 6.19
CA ASP A 129 6.35 -10.21 6.48
C ASP A 129 4.95 -9.91 7.05
N PHE A 130 3.92 -10.64 6.61
CA PHE A 130 2.57 -10.53 7.18
C PHE A 130 2.52 -11.01 8.63
N ALA A 131 3.18 -12.13 8.95
CA ALA A 131 3.26 -12.62 10.33
C ALA A 131 4.03 -11.64 11.23
N GLU A 132 5.11 -11.05 10.73
CA GLU A 132 5.87 -10.01 11.43
C GLU A 132 5.00 -8.77 11.68
N ALA A 133 4.24 -8.31 10.69
CA ALA A 133 3.31 -7.18 10.84
C ALA A 133 2.24 -7.43 11.92
N VAL A 134 1.69 -8.64 12.00
CA VAL A 134 0.74 -9.04 13.06
C VAL A 134 1.39 -8.99 14.44
N ILE A 135 2.62 -9.51 14.57
CA ILE A 135 3.38 -9.48 15.83
C ILE A 135 3.70 -8.04 16.24
N GLU A 136 4.13 -7.21 15.29
CA GLU A 136 4.47 -5.81 15.52
C GLU A 136 3.25 -5.02 16.03
N LEU A 137 2.09 -5.16 15.37
CA LEU A 137 0.84 -4.53 15.81
C LEU A 137 0.42 -5.00 17.20
N SER A 138 0.57 -6.30 17.48
CA SER A 138 0.24 -6.84 18.80
C SER A 138 1.13 -6.27 19.91
N ARG A 139 2.37 -5.89 19.58
CA ARG A 139 3.34 -5.31 20.52
C ARG A 139 3.22 -3.78 20.67
N ASN A 140 2.65 -3.10 19.68
CA ASN A 140 2.53 -1.63 19.67
C ASN A 140 1.15 -1.12 20.15
N GLY A 141 0.36 -1.98 20.80
CA GLY A 141 -0.97 -1.63 21.29
C GLY A 141 -2.01 -1.52 20.18
N LEU A 142 -1.81 -2.25 19.07
CA LEU A 142 -2.68 -2.22 17.90
C LEU A 142 -2.80 -0.80 17.33
N ALA A 143 -1.67 -0.10 17.22
CA ALA A 143 -1.65 1.25 16.65
C ALA A 143 -2.09 1.21 15.18
N ASP A 144 -3.08 2.04 14.83
CA ASP A 144 -3.60 2.10 13.47
C ASP A 144 -2.52 2.64 12.49
N PRO A 145 -2.05 1.83 11.53
CA PRO A 145 -0.97 2.22 10.61
C PRO A 145 -1.37 3.40 9.69
N ARG A 146 -2.66 3.71 9.59
CA ARG A 146 -3.17 4.87 8.85
C ARG A 146 -2.84 6.18 9.56
N HIS A 147 -2.57 6.17 10.87
CA HIS A 147 -2.37 7.37 11.69
C HIS A 147 -0.90 7.67 12.03
N GLY A 148 0.06 7.00 11.39
CA GLY A 148 1.48 7.31 11.54
C GLY A 148 1.86 8.71 11.04
N SER A 149 3.02 9.19 11.50
CA SER A 149 3.65 10.42 11.01
C SER A 149 3.92 10.38 9.51
N ASP A 150 4.03 11.56 8.91
CA ASP A 150 4.46 11.71 7.53
C ASP A 150 5.90 11.21 7.35
N CYS A 151 6.20 10.73 6.14
CA CYS A 151 7.53 10.25 5.78
C CYS A 151 8.50 11.45 5.70
N VAL A 152 9.71 11.26 6.25
CA VAL A 152 10.82 12.22 6.21
C VAL A 152 11.83 11.80 5.16
#